data_AF-A0AAD8EMA1-F1
#
_entry.id   AF-A0AAD8EMA1-F1
#
_cell.length_a   1.000
_cell.length_b   1.000
_cell.length_c   1.000
_cell.angle_alpha   90.00
_cell.angle_beta   90.00
_cell.angle_gamma   90.00
#
_symmetry.space_group_name_H-M   'P 1'
#
loop_
_entity.id
_entity.type
_entity.pdbx_description
1 polymer ?
#
loop_
_entity_poly.entity_id
_entity_poly.type
_entity_poly.pdbx_seq_one_letter_code
_entity_poly.pdbx_strand_id
1 'polypeptide(L)'
;MKNYSVLKNWTLKPILDDEMMSENFSLVTVYIDKISEPRHTSRIIQDLNSVCPIPSLLYLKRVSKQGVILNVSGDDTAEMCLDKLKNKGLDVTGLSCSPEKISVPACAPKTRRQYEEASKCWPCNFHEDKYLERC
;
A
#
# COMPACT_ATOMS: atom_id res chain seq x y z
N MET A 1 24.27 -60.25 -1.37
CA MET A 1 23.21 -59.41 -1.97
C MET A 1 23.04 -58.16 -1.11
N LYS A 2 23.37 -56.96 -1.62
CA LYS A 2 23.26 -55.69 -0.88
C LYS A 2 21.89 -55.08 -1.18
N ASN A 3 20.98 -55.08 -0.21
CA ASN A 3 19.71 -54.36 -0.30
C ASN A 3 19.95 -52.91 0.12
N TYR A 4 20.06 -52.00 -0.85
CA TYR A 4 20.06 -50.57 -0.59
C TYR A 4 18.65 -50.15 -0.19
N SER A 5 18.50 -49.77 1.08
CA SER A 5 17.33 -49.11 1.63
C SER A 5 17.03 -47.83 0.86
N VAL A 6 15.79 -47.71 0.40
CA VAL A 6 15.22 -46.52 -0.24
C VAL A 6 15.50 -45.30 0.64
N LEU A 7 16.27 -44.34 0.11
CA LEU A 7 16.49 -43.06 0.77
C LEU A 7 15.14 -42.39 0.96
N LYS A 8 14.75 -42.23 2.22
CA LYS A 8 13.55 -41.52 2.65
C LYS A 8 13.68 -40.08 2.14
N ASN A 9 12.85 -39.67 1.19
CA ASN A 9 12.80 -38.29 0.72
C ASN A 9 12.32 -37.40 1.86
N TRP A 10 13.24 -36.68 2.51
CA TRP A 10 12.89 -35.62 3.45
C TRP A 10 12.62 -34.35 2.65
N THR A 11 11.38 -33.86 2.70
CA THR A 11 11.00 -32.57 2.10
C THR A 11 11.08 -31.51 3.19
N LEU A 12 11.99 -30.55 3.04
CA LEU A 12 12.08 -29.40 3.92
C LEU A 12 10.83 -28.53 3.68
N LYS A 13 9.94 -28.45 4.67
CA LYS A 13 8.86 -27.46 4.67
C LYS A 13 9.29 -26.31 5.59
N PRO A 14 9.62 -25.14 5.04
CA PRO A 14 9.83 -23.96 5.87
C PRO A 14 8.55 -23.66 6.65
N ILE A 15 8.69 -23.55 7.97
CA ILE A 15 7.60 -23.16 8.86
C ILE A 15 7.56 -21.64 8.80
N LEU A 16 6.73 -21.09 7.91
CA LEU A 16 6.39 -19.68 7.93
C LEU A 16 5.46 -19.44 9.13
N ASP A 17 5.66 -18.31 9.81
CA ASP A 17 4.78 -17.85 10.87
C ASP A 17 3.32 -17.74 10.36
N ASP A 18 2.34 -18.05 11.20
CA ASP A 18 0.92 -18.06 10.81
C ASP A 18 0.47 -16.68 10.28
N GLU A 19 1.09 -15.58 10.77
CA GLU A 19 0.86 -14.23 10.26
C GLU A 19 1.28 -14.05 8.78
N MET A 20 2.29 -14.80 8.32
CA MET A 20 2.75 -14.80 6.93
C MET A 20 1.80 -15.59 6.02
N MET A 21 1.14 -16.59 6.57
CA MET A 21 0.18 -17.45 5.87
C MET A 21 -1.24 -16.87 5.88
N SER A 22 -1.55 -15.95 6.80
CA SER A 22 -2.85 -15.32 6.89
C SER A 22 -3.07 -14.28 5.78
N GLU A 23 -4.29 -14.27 5.25
CA GLU A 23 -4.80 -13.22 4.35
C GLU A 23 -5.18 -11.94 5.11
N ASN A 24 -5.08 -11.97 6.44
CA ASN A 24 -5.45 -10.87 7.31
C ASN A 24 -4.31 -9.85 7.36
N PHE A 25 -4.51 -8.71 6.69
CA PHE A 25 -3.65 -7.54 6.85
C PHE A 25 -4.41 -6.46 7.62
N SER A 26 -3.68 -5.73 8.45
CA SER A 26 -4.23 -4.55 9.12
C SER A 26 -4.56 -3.48 8.09
N LEU A 27 -5.66 -2.76 8.31
CA LEU A 27 -6.07 -1.62 7.51
C LEU A 27 -5.79 -0.32 8.25
N VAL A 28 -5.42 0.72 7.51
CA VAL A 28 -5.28 2.09 8.00
C VAL A 28 -6.16 3.00 7.15
N THR A 29 -6.85 3.92 7.82
CA THR A 29 -7.66 4.92 7.12
C THR A 29 -6.78 6.05 6.63
N VAL A 30 -6.97 6.47 5.39
CA VAL A 30 -6.26 7.58 4.75
C VAL A 30 -7.25 8.55 4.12
N TYR A 31 -6.85 9.81 3.98
CA TYR A 31 -7.57 10.77 3.15
C TYR A 31 -7.10 10.63 1.70
N ILE A 32 -8.04 10.54 0.78
CA ILE A 32 -7.79 10.62 -0.66
C ILE A 32 -8.58 11.77 -1.28
N ASP A 33 -8.16 12.22 -2.46
CA ASP A 33 -8.96 13.08 -3.32
C ASP A 33 -8.85 12.58 -4.77
N LYS A 34 -9.88 12.81 -5.58
CA LYS A 34 -9.87 12.38 -6.98
C LYS A 34 -9.05 13.37 -7.79
N ILE A 35 -8.37 12.85 -8.80
CA ILE A 35 -7.66 13.68 -9.78
C ILE A 35 -8.65 13.98 -10.91
N SER A 36 -9.16 15.22 -10.95
CA SER A 36 -10.09 15.69 -11.98
C SER A 36 -9.36 15.99 -13.29
N GLU A 37 -8.11 16.44 -13.23
CA GLU A 37 -7.29 16.73 -14.41
C GLU A 37 -5.96 15.95 -14.38
N PRO A 38 -5.90 14.79 -15.06
CA PRO A 38 -4.73 13.90 -15.02
C PRO A 38 -3.41 14.54 -15.47
N ARG A 39 -3.45 15.61 -16.28
CA ARG A 39 -2.26 16.37 -16.71
C ARG A 39 -1.46 16.95 -15.54
N HIS A 40 -2.10 17.15 -14.39
CA HIS A 40 -1.47 17.71 -13.19
C HIS A 40 -0.94 16.64 -12.22
N THR A 41 -1.14 15.35 -12.51
CA THR A 41 -0.78 14.23 -11.60
C THR A 41 0.67 14.29 -11.12
N SER A 42 1.62 14.50 -12.03
CA SER A 42 3.05 14.53 -11.67
C SER A 42 3.37 15.64 -10.67
N ARG A 43 2.87 16.86 -10.93
CA ARG A 43 3.02 17.99 -10.03
C ARG A 43 2.36 17.71 -8.67
N ILE A 44 1.12 17.22 -8.67
CA ILE A 44 0.40 16.89 -7.43
C ILE A 44 1.22 15.92 -6.57
N ILE A 45 1.80 14.88 -7.17
CA ILE A 45 2.67 13.93 -6.45
C ILE A 45 3.92 14.64 -5.89
N GLN A 46 4.56 15.49 -6.67
CA GLN A 46 5.76 16.22 -6.24
C GLN A 46 5.46 17.17 -5.08
N ASP A 47 4.38 17.95 -5.19
CA ASP A 47 3.91 18.86 -4.15
C ASP A 47 3.57 18.08 -2.87
N LEU A 48 2.82 16.98 -2.99
CA LEU A 48 2.47 16.13 -1.86
C LEU A 48 3.71 15.51 -1.19
N ASN A 49 4.70 15.06 -1.96
CA ASN A 49 5.93 14.50 -1.38
C ASN A 49 6.78 15.57 -0.67
N SER A 50 6.72 16.83 -1.14
CA SER A 50 7.39 17.97 -0.51
C SER A 50 6.67 18.40 0.78
N VAL A 51 5.36 18.57 0.70
CA VAL A 51 4.52 19.18 1.75
C VAL A 51 4.08 18.17 2.82
N CYS A 52 3.86 16.92 2.42
CA CYS A 52 3.32 15.86 3.26
C CYS A 52 3.85 14.47 2.83
N PRO A 53 5.15 14.19 3.05
CA PRO A 53 5.67 12.85 2.90
C PRO A 53 4.98 11.88 3.88
N ILE A 54 4.75 10.64 3.45
CA ILE A 54 4.09 9.60 4.27
C ILE A 54 5.01 8.37 4.35
N PRO A 55 6.06 8.40 5.19
CA PRO A 55 7.05 7.32 5.26
C PRO A 55 6.45 5.96 5.65
N SER A 56 5.35 5.98 6.42
CA SER A 56 4.65 4.78 6.84
C SER A 56 3.95 4.04 5.69
N LEU A 57 3.73 4.66 4.53
CA LEU A 57 2.98 4.09 3.39
C LEU A 57 3.82 4.00 2.10
N LEU A 58 5.15 3.97 2.19
CA LEU A 58 6.03 3.93 1.00
C LEU A 58 5.85 2.69 0.11
N TYR A 59 5.32 1.60 0.67
CA TYR A 59 4.97 0.40 -0.08
C TYR A 59 3.67 0.57 -0.89
N LEU A 60 2.86 1.62 -0.66
CA LEU A 60 1.70 1.93 -1.48
C LEU A 60 2.09 2.86 -2.64
N LYS A 61 1.43 2.72 -3.77
CA LYS A 61 1.49 3.76 -4.81
C LYS A 61 0.78 5.00 -4.31
N ARG A 62 1.35 6.20 -4.51
CA ARG A 62 0.69 7.45 -4.09
C ARG A 62 -0.63 7.71 -4.82
N VAL A 63 -0.73 7.26 -6.07
CA VAL A 63 -1.90 7.44 -6.95
C VAL A 63 -2.46 6.09 -7.38
N SER A 64 -3.78 6.01 -7.46
CA SER A 64 -4.55 4.89 -8.01
C SER A 64 -5.66 5.40 -8.94
N LYS A 65 -6.48 4.48 -9.46
CA LYS A 65 -7.69 4.84 -10.22
C LYS A 65 -8.74 5.55 -9.35
N GLN A 66 -8.71 5.36 -8.04
CA GLN A 66 -9.66 5.95 -7.10
C GLN A 66 -9.26 7.38 -6.72
N GLY A 67 -7.97 7.73 -6.82
CA GLY A 67 -7.48 9.06 -6.49
C GLY A 67 -6.03 9.09 -6.05
N VAL A 68 -5.66 10.12 -5.32
CA VAL A 68 -4.34 10.32 -4.72
C VAL A 68 -4.44 10.32 -3.20
N ILE A 69 -3.50 9.66 -2.52
CA ILE A 69 -3.40 9.71 -1.06
C ILE A 69 -2.87 11.08 -0.64
N LEU A 70 -3.67 11.81 0.14
CA LEU A 70 -3.31 13.11 0.70
C LEU A 70 -2.48 12.93 1.98
N ASN A 71 -3.02 12.21 2.96
CA ASN A 71 -2.39 11.93 4.25
C ASN A 71 -3.04 10.73 4.96
N VAL A 72 -2.41 10.21 6.00
CA VAL A 72 -3.03 9.26 6.93
C VAL A 72 -4.15 9.95 7.72
N SER A 73 -5.26 9.26 7.96
CA SER A 73 -6.37 9.78 8.75
C SER A 73 -5.95 10.01 10.19
N GLY A 74 -6.29 11.18 10.73
CA GLY A 74 -6.24 11.47 12.16
C GLY A 74 -7.61 11.86 12.68
N ASP A 75 -7.63 12.70 13.71
CA ASP A 75 -8.86 13.23 14.32
C ASP A 75 -9.54 14.31 13.46
N ASP A 76 -8.91 14.73 12.36
CA ASP A 76 -9.43 15.74 11.45
C ASP A 76 -10.56 15.22 10.53
N THR A 77 -11.35 16.15 9.99
CA THR A 77 -12.19 15.88 8.82
C THR A 77 -11.35 15.88 7.54
N ALA A 78 -11.92 15.36 6.45
CA ALA A 78 -11.22 15.30 5.17
C ALA A 78 -10.97 16.71 4.60
N GLU A 79 -11.91 17.62 4.79
CA GLU A 79 -11.83 19.03 4.38
C GLU A 79 -10.71 19.74 5.15
N MET A 80 -10.66 19.54 6.48
CA MET A 80 -9.59 20.10 7.32
C MET A 80 -8.21 19.58 6.90
N CYS A 81 -8.10 18.30 6.51
CA CYS A 81 -6.85 17.76 5.97
C CYS A 81 -6.43 18.50 4.69
N LEU A 82 -7.36 18.68 3.75
CA LEU A 82 -7.06 19.38 2.49
C LEU A 82 -6.69 20.85 2.73
N ASP A 83 -7.38 21.55 3.63
CA ASP A 83 -7.07 22.94 3.95
C ASP A 83 -5.71 23.09 4.65
N LYS A 84 -5.34 22.16 5.52
CA LYS A 84 -3.97 22.10 6.09
C LYS A 84 -2.92 21.93 4.98
N LEU A 85 -3.19 21.13 3.95
CA LEU A 85 -2.27 20.94 2.83
C LEU A 85 -2.18 22.20 1.96
N LYS A 86 -3.30 22.86 1.66
CA LYS A 86 -3.31 24.16 0.96
C LYS A 86 -2.47 25.19 1.71
N ASN A 87 -2.64 25.30 3.03
CA ASN A 87 -1.89 26.23 3.87
C ASN A 87 -0.38 25.95 3.90
N LYS A 88 0.02 24.69 3.66
CA LYS A 88 1.42 24.31 3.50
C LYS A 88 1.96 24.46 2.07
N GLY A 89 1.13 24.92 1.13
CA GLY A 89 1.53 25.21 -0.26
C GLY A 89 1.15 24.16 -1.30
N LEU A 90 0.24 23.22 -1.00
CA LEU A 90 -0.28 22.31 -2.01
C LEU A 90 -1.12 23.07 -3.05
N ASP A 91 -0.73 23.00 -4.33
CA ASP A 91 -1.59 23.43 -5.43
C ASP A 91 -2.66 22.37 -5.70
N VAL A 92 -3.92 22.71 -5.41
CA VAL A 92 -5.08 21.82 -5.58
C VAL A 92 -5.62 21.80 -7.01
N THR A 93 -5.00 22.55 -7.93
CA THR A 93 -5.39 22.54 -9.35
C THR A 93 -5.28 21.13 -9.92
N GLY A 94 -6.39 20.62 -10.46
CA GLY A 94 -6.50 19.25 -10.97
C GLY A 94 -6.92 18.19 -9.96
N LEU A 95 -7.23 18.57 -8.71
CA LEU A 95 -7.98 17.76 -7.76
C LEU A 95 -9.48 18.07 -7.83
N SER A 96 -10.33 17.13 -7.39
CA SER A 96 -11.76 17.40 -7.23
C SER A 96 -12.09 18.29 -6.05
N CYS A 97 -11.16 18.48 -5.10
CA CYS A 97 -11.38 19.23 -3.86
C CYS A 97 -12.54 18.67 -3.03
N SER A 98 -12.77 17.36 -3.13
CA SER A 98 -13.80 16.63 -2.39
C SER A 98 -13.16 15.40 -1.73
N PRO A 99 -12.32 15.63 -0.70
CA PRO A 99 -11.53 14.56 -0.10
C PRO A 99 -12.43 13.60 0.68
N GLU A 100 -12.08 12.31 0.67
CA GLU A 100 -12.81 11.26 1.37
C GLU A 100 -11.86 10.34 2.16
N LYS A 101 -12.40 9.66 3.17
CA LYS A 101 -11.66 8.66 3.96
C LYS A 101 -11.85 7.27 3.33
N ILE A 102 -10.75 6.56 3.07
CA ILE A 102 -10.78 5.16 2.65
C ILE A 102 -9.83 4.31 3.49
N SER A 103 -10.05 3.00 3.53
CA SER A 103 -9.15 2.04 4.17
C SER A 103 -8.18 1.44 3.18
N VAL A 104 -6.89 1.50 3.49
CA VAL A 104 -5.80 0.92 2.69
C VAL A 104 -4.96 -0.04 3.54
N PRO A 105 -4.18 -0.96 2.93
CA PRO A 105 -3.30 -1.84 3.68
C PRO A 105 -2.30 -1.05 4.55
N ALA A 106 -2.17 -1.41 5.83
CA ALA A 106 -1.31 -0.74 6.81
C ALA A 106 0.13 -1.27 6.83
N CYS A 107 0.39 -2.39 6.16
CA CYS A 107 1.72 -2.99 6.05
C CYS A 107 2.00 -3.43 4.61
N ALA A 108 3.29 -3.51 4.25
CA ALA A 108 3.71 -4.08 2.98
C ALA A 108 3.35 -5.57 2.91
N PRO A 109 2.82 -6.05 1.77
CA PRO A 109 2.52 -7.47 1.60
C PRO A 109 3.81 -8.28 1.58
N LYS A 110 3.83 -9.40 2.32
CA LYS A 110 5.02 -10.26 2.45
C LYS A 110 4.97 -11.46 1.50
N THR A 111 3.76 -11.89 1.14
CA THR A 111 3.53 -12.96 0.17
C THR A 111 2.79 -12.44 -1.06
N ARG A 112 2.87 -13.17 -2.17
CA ARG A 112 2.11 -12.83 -3.38
C ARG A 112 0.60 -12.85 -3.16
N ARG A 113 0.09 -13.79 -2.36
CA ARG A 113 -1.34 -13.82 -1.99
C ARG A 113 -1.74 -12.55 -1.23
N GLN A 114 -0.96 -12.15 -0.22
CA GLN A 114 -1.19 -10.89 0.48
C GLN A 114 -1.12 -9.69 -0.47
N TYR A 115 -0.19 -9.69 -1.42
CA TYR A 115 -0.09 -8.63 -2.43
C TYR A 115 -1.34 -8.57 -3.32
N GLU A 116 -1.83 -9.72 -3.77
CA GLU A 116 -3.02 -9.82 -4.61
C GLU A 116 -4.26 -9.31 -3.86
N GLU A 117 -4.44 -9.66 -2.60
CA GLU A 117 -5.55 -9.15 -1.76
C GLU A 117 -5.39 -7.66 -1.43
N ALA A 118 -4.21 -7.24 -0.95
CA ALA A 118 -3.92 -5.84 -0.61
C ALA A 118 -4.11 -4.90 -1.82
N SER A 119 -3.72 -5.36 -3.02
CA SER A 119 -3.86 -4.60 -4.26
C SER A 119 -5.31 -4.38 -4.70
N LYS A 120 -6.27 -5.18 -4.20
CA LYS A 120 -7.71 -4.92 -4.41
C LYS A 120 -8.16 -3.68 -3.65
N CYS A 121 -7.60 -3.43 -2.47
CA CYS A 121 -7.88 -2.24 -1.67
C CYS A 121 -7.15 -1.02 -2.24
N TRP A 122 -5.84 -1.12 -2.42
CA TRP A 122 -5.02 -0.05 -2.99
C TRP A 122 -3.75 -0.60 -3.64
N PRO A 123 -3.31 -0.08 -4.80
CA PRO A 123 -2.12 -0.58 -5.47
C PRO A 123 -0.86 -0.48 -4.60
N CYS A 124 -0.16 -1.60 -4.45
CA CYS A 124 1.10 -1.70 -3.71
C CYS A 124 2.30 -1.82 -4.67
N ASN A 125 3.47 -1.38 -4.21
CA ASN A 125 4.76 -1.76 -4.76
C ASN A 125 5.15 -3.09 -4.13
N PHE A 126 5.22 -4.15 -4.92
CA PHE A 126 5.62 -5.47 -4.46
C PHE A 126 6.84 -5.94 -5.23
N HIS A 127 7.87 -6.32 -4.49
CA HIS A 127 9.09 -6.91 -5.02
C HIS A 127 9.11 -8.33 -4.47
N GLU A 128 8.86 -9.30 -5.35
CA GLU A 128 8.80 -10.73 -4.97
C GLU A 128 10.10 -11.16 -4.29
N ASP A 129 9.99 -11.64 -3.05
CA ASP A 129 11.08 -12.37 -2.40
C ASP A 129 10.99 -13.86 -2.77
N LYS A 130 11.85 -14.27 -3.71
CA LYS A 130 11.89 -15.64 -4.25
C LYS A 130 12.19 -16.71 -3.21
N TYR A 131 12.71 -16.34 -2.02
CA TYR A 131 12.97 -17.28 -0.95
C TYR A 131 11.67 -17.65 -0.19
N LEU A 132 10.77 -16.69 0.01
CA LEU A 132 9.51 -16.89 0.72
C LEU A 132 8.47 -17.66 -0.11
N GLU A 133 8.53 -17.59 -1.44
CA GLU A 133 7.59 -18.30 -2.32
C GLU A 133 7.90 -19.80 -2.54
N ARG A 134 9.02 -20.31 -2.02
CA ARG A 134 9.40 -21.74 -2.13
C ARG A 134 8.89 -22.58 -0.95
N CYS A 135 8.02 -22.03 -0.12
CA CYS A 135 7.53 -22.59 1.13
C CYS A 135 6.24 -23.39 0.95
#